data_AF-A0A959TIY6-F1
#
_entry.id   AF-A0A959TIY6-F1
#
_cell.length_a   1.000
_cell.length_b   1.000
_cell.length_c   1.000
_cell.angle_alpha   90.00
_cell.angle_beta   90.00
_cell.angle_gamma   90.00
#
_symmetry.space_group_name_H-M   'P 1'
#
loop_
_entity.id
_entity.type
_entity.pdbx_description
1 polymer ?
#
loop_
_entity_poly.entity_id
_entity_poly.type
_entity_poly.pdbx_seq_one_letter_code
_entity_poly.pdbx_strand_id
1 'polypeptide(L)'
;IILAFPNTWYSKLEPRTQVRNMPRITEEVRLMMDPSADPYATPAEGDGAPPERFGARDVQDLSWKSLLDAYTCTECGRCTSECPANLTGKLLSPRKIMMDTRDRLEEVGRNIDANNGTFQDDGKALLGDYISEEELWACTTCNACTQACPVNIDPVAIIMDMRRNLVMEESRPRPALTTMLTNVENNGAPWQFAQADRMKWTEE
;
A
#
# COMPACT_ATOMS: atom_id res chain seq x y z
N ILE A 1 5.40 15.03 -20.70
CA ILE A 1 5.01 16.43 -20.33
C ILE A 1 3.49 16.59 -20.28
N ILE A 2 2.71 16.11 -21.26
CA ILE A 2 1.24 16.27 -21.29
C ILE A 2 0.57 15.79 -19.98
N LEU A 3 0.98 14.64 -19.46
CA LEU A 3 0.38 14.06 -18.24
C LEU A 3 0.82 14.75 -16.93
N ALA A 4 1.86 15.61 -16.95
CA ALA A 4 2.34 16.27 -15.75
C ALA A 4 1.30 17.23 -15.17
N PHE A 5 0.57 17.97 -16.03
CA PHE A 5 -0.49 18.87 -15.58
C PHE A 5 -1.64 18.11 -14.88
N PRO A 6 -2.29 17.11 -15.51
CA PRO A 6 -3.28 16.28 -14.83
C PRO A 6 -2.77 15.69 -13.51
N ASN A 7 -1.52 15.22 -13.46
CA ASN A 7 -0.98 14.64 -12.23
C ASN A 7 -0.89 15.65 -11.10
N THR A 8 -0.38 16.85 -11.39
CA THR A 8 -0.29 17.93 -10.41
C THR A 8 -1.68 18.43 -9.98
N TRP A 9 -2.63 18.46 -10.91
CA TRP A 9 -4.02 18.85 -10.63
C TRP A 9 -4.70 17.88 -9.66
N TYR A 10 -4.55 16.57 -9.87
CA TYR A 10 -5.08 15.54 -8.99
C TYR A 10 -4.11 15.14 -7.87
N SER A 11 -3.13 15.99 -7.56
CA SER A 11 -2.22 15.73 -6.45
C SER A 11 -2.95 15.81 -5.10
N LYS A 12 -2.43 15.07 -4.13
CA LYS A 12 -3.02 14.99 -2.80
C LYS A 12 -2.85 16.34 -2.07
N LEU A 13 -3.97 16.95 -1.67
CA LEU A 13 -4.00 18.22 -0.91
C LEU A 13 -3.82 17.99 0.60
N GLU A 14 -4.12 16.79 1.05
CA GLU A 14 -3.93 16.34 2.43
C GLU A 14 -2.44 16.19 2.79
N PRO A 15 -2.10 16.11 4.09
CA PRO A 15 -0.75 15.80 4.51
C PRO A 15 -0.22 14.52 3.85
N ARG A 16 1.01 14.59 3.32
CA ARG A 16 1.66 13.46 2.62
C ARG A 16 1.80 12.21 3.49
N THR A 17 1.87 12.39 4.81
CA THR A 17 1.96 11.31 5.79
C THR A 17 0.62 10.61 6.08
N GLN A 18 -0.51 11.15 5.61
CA GLN A 18 -1.81 10.55 5.85
C GLN A 18 -1.96 9.28 5.01
N VAL A 19 -2.26 8.14 5.64
CA VAL A 19 -2.53 6.88 4.93
C VAL A 19 -4.02 6.81 4.60
N ARG A 20 -4.37 6.35 3.39
CA ARG A 20 -5.77 6.16 3.00
C ARG A 20 -6.35 4.98 3.79
N ASN A 21 -7.42 5.26 4.53
CA ASN A 21 -8.18 4.23 5.23
C ASN A 21 -9.08 3.45 4.24
N MET A 22 -9.37 2.19 4.55
CA MET A 22 -10.34 1.37 3.81
C MET A 22 -11.73 1.55 4.43
N PRO A 23 -12.69 2.18 3.73
CA PRO A 23 -14.01 2.45 4.29
C PRO A 23 -14.74 1.17 4.71
N ARG A 24 -14.61 0.11 3.92
CA ARG A 24 -15.25 -1.20 4.20
C ARG A 24 -14.76 -1.83 5.49
N ILE A 25 -13.45 -1.91 5.72
CA ILE A 25 -12.90 -2.40 7.00
C ILE A 25 -13.35 -1.51 8.16
N THR A 26 -13.43 -0.19 7.94
CA THR A 26 -13.89 0.72 8.99
C THR A 26 -15.35 0.48 9.36
N GLU A 27 -16.18 0.14 8.39
CA GLU A 27 -17.58 -0.23 8.59
C GLU A 27 -17.71 -1.55 9.36
N GLU A 28 -16.98 -2.59 8.96
CA GLU A 28 -16.92 -3.87 9.68
C GLU A 28 -16.43 -3.71 11.13
N VAL A 29 -15.35 -2.95 11.34
CA VAL A 29 -14.84 -2.69 12.68
C VAL A 29 -15.82 -1.87 13.51
N ARG A 30 -16.54 -0.90 12.91
CA ARG A 30 -17.59 -0.16 13.61
C ARG A 30 -18.75 -1.07 14.02
N LEU A 31 -19.14 -2.01 13.16
CA LEU A 31 -20.15 -3.01 13.49
C LEU A 31 -19.70 -3.92 14.64
N MET A 32 -18.43 -4.35 14.66
CA MET A 32 -17.88 -5.12 15.77
C MET A 32 -17.78 -4.34 17.09
N MET A 33 -17.60 -3.02 17.02
CA MET A 33 -17.48 -2.14 18.19
C MET A 33 -18.82 -1.56 18.66
N ASP A 34 -19.89 -1.68 17.90
CA ASP A 34 -21.22 -1.20 18.26
C ASP A 34 -21.93 -2.20 19.18
N PRO A 35 -22.16 -1.88 20.47
CA PRO A 35 -22.85 -2.78 21.40
C PRO A 35 -24.33 -3.02 21.06
N SER A 36 -24.89 -2.23 20.14
CA SER A 36 -26.29 -2.29 19.70
C SER A 36 -26.48 -2.96 18.33
N ALA A 37 -25.39 -3.34 17.66
CA ALA A 37 -25.45 -4.05 16.39
C ALA A 37 -25.98 -5.48 16.60
N ASP A 38 -26.98 -5.88 15.80
CA ASP A 38 -27.51 -7.24 15.80
C ASP A 38 -26.54 -8.17 15.05
N PRO A 39 -25.89 -9.14 15.73
CA PRO A 39 -24.93 -10.08 15.11
C PRO A 39 -25.58 -11.01 14.06
N TYR A 40 -26.91 -11.06 13.99
CA TYR A 40 -27.69 -11.92 13.10
C TYR A 40 -28.41 -11.14 12.00
N ALA A 41 -28.18 -9.83 11.89
CA ALA A 41 -28.72 -9.04 10.79
C ALA A 41 -28.20 -9.60 9.47
N THR A 42 -29.13 -9.98 8.59
CA THR A 42 -28.79 -10.45 7.25
C THR A 42 -28.17 -9.27 6.49
N PRO A 43 -26.99 -9.41 5.87
CA PRO A 43 -26.42 -8.36 5.03
C PRO A 43 -27.46 -7.91 4.01
N ALA A 44 -27.62 -6.60 3.84
CA ALA A 44 -28.56 -6.06 2.87
C ALA A 44 -28.25 -6.65 1.48
N GLU A 45 -29.27 -7.20 0.82
CA GLU A 45 -29.16 -7.78 -0.53
C GLU A 45 -28.65 -6.71 -1.51
N GLY A 46 -27.35 -6.73 -1.78
CA GLY A 46 -26.62 -5.72 -2.55
C GLY A 46 -25.10 -5.88 -2.49
N ASP A 47 -24.56 -6.52 -1.45
CA ASP A 47 -23.13 -6.82 -1.27
C ASP A 47 -22.66 -8.10 -2.01
N GLY A 48 -23.30 -8.44 -3.14
CA GLY A 48 -22.88 -9.54 -4.03
C GLY A 48 -21.68 -9.20 -4.92
N ALA A 49 -21.00 -8.08 -4.67
CA ALA A 49 -19.75 -7.76 -5.35
C ALA A 49 -18.67 -8.75 -4.85
N PRO A 50 -17.86 -9.34 -5.76
CA PRO A 50 -16.74 -10.16 -5.33
C PRO A 50 -15.90 -9.36 -4.32
N PRO A 51 -15.37 -9.99 -3.25
CA PRO A 51 -14.60 -9.28 -2.24
C PRO A 51 -13.48 -8.49 -2.92
N GLU A 52 -13.50 -7.16 -2.75
CA GLU A 52 -12.38 -6.33 -3.14
C GLU A 52 -11.14 -6.84 -2.41
N ARG A 53 -10.08 -7.14 -3.16
CA ARG A 53 -8.83 -7.61 -2.57
C ARG A 53 -8.30 -6.57 -1.58
N PHE A 54 -7.78 -7.03 -0.47
CA PHE A 54 -7.12 -6.15 0.48
C PHE A 54 -5.78 -5.70 -0.09
N GLY A 55 -5.65 -4.41 -0.41
CA GLY A 55 -4.43 -3.86 -0.99
C GLY A 55 -4.29 -4.16 -2.48
N ALA A 56 -3.05 -4.19 -2.99
CA ALA A 56 -2.78 -4.42 -4.40
C ALA A 56 -1.74 -5.53 -4.63
N ARG A 57 -2.12 -6.55 -5.41
CA ARG A 57 -1.19 -7.59 -5.88
C ARG A 57 -0.63 -7.24 -7.26
N ASP A 58 -1.49 -6.75 -8.15
CA ASP A 58 -1.11 -6.34 -9.50
C ASP A 58 -1.61 -4.92 -9.83
N VAL A 59 -1.25 -4.40 -11.01
CA VAL A 59 -1.62 -3.04 -11.47
C VAL A 59 -3.13 -2.80 -11.53
N GLN A 60 -3.94 -3.84 -11.70
CA GLN A 60 -5.40 -3.73 -11.75
C GLN A 60 -6.02 -3.42 -10.38
N ASP A 61 -5.33 -3.78 -9.30
CA ASP A 61 -5.77 -3.54 -7.92
C ASP A 61 -5.35 -2.14 -7.42
N LEU A 62 -4.45 -1.46 -8.14
CA LEU A 62 -3.99 -0.12 -7.77
C LEU A 62 -5.03 0.95 -8.12
N SER A 63 -5.00 2.05 -7.36
CA SER A 63 -5.84 3.20 -7.66
C SER A 63 -5.47 3.82 -9.02
N TRP A 64 -6.46 4.35 -9.74
CA TRP A 64 -6.24 5.06 -11.01
C TRP A 64 -5.20 6.18 -10.86
N LYS A 65 -5.13 6.83 -9.68
CA LYS A 65 -4.16 7.88 -9.39
C LYS A 65 -2.74 7.32 -9.30
N SER A 66 -2.57 6.15 -8.68
CA SER A 66 -1.29 5.44 -8.62
C SER A 66 -0.80 5.05 -10.02
N LEU A 67 -1.72 4.64 -10.90
CA LEU A 67 -1.40 4.31 -12.31
C LEU A 67 -1.02 5.57 -13.11
N LEU A 68 -1.73 6.68 -12.91
CA LEU A 68 -1.37 7.97 -13.52
C LEU A 68 0.01 8.45 -13.02
N ASP A 69 0.29 8.26 -11.74
CA ASP A 69 1.59 8.56 -11.13
C ASP A 69 2.73 7.77 -11.78
N ALA A 70 2.52 6.49 -12.08
CA ALA A 70 3.51 5.66 -12.78
C ALA A 70 3.78 6.16 -14.20
N TYR A 71 2.73 6.49 -14.96
CA TYR A 71 2.86 7.04 -16.31
C TYR A 71 3.47 8.45 -16.36
N THR A 72 3.33 9.22 -15.29
CA THR A 72 3.83 10.61 -15.23
C THR A 72 5.26 10.71 -14.75
N CYS A 73 5.83 9.61 -14.25
CA CYS A 73 7.21 9.55 -13.80
C CYS A 73 8.17 9.99 -14.91
N THR A 74 9.03 10.97 -14.58
CA THR A 74 10.04 11.52 -15.51
C THR A 74 11.39 10.84 -15.39
N GLU A 75 11.49 9.75 -14.63
CA GLU A 75 12.72 8.98 -14.40
C GLU A 75 13.91 9.79 -13.80
N CYS A 76 13.65 11.00 -13.30
CA CYS A 76 14.68 11.93 -12.82
C CYS A 76 15.51 11.45 -11.62
N GLY A 77 15.08 10.42 -10.89
CA GLY A 77 15.86 9.79 -9.81
C GLY A 77 15.94 10.56 -8.48
N ARG A 78 15.27 11.71 -8.36
CA ARG A 78 15.22 12.48 -7.10
C ARG A 78 14.67 11.67 -5.93
N CYS A 79 13.62 10.90 -6.17
CA CYS A 79 13.02 10.03 -5.16
C CYS A 79 13.97 8.93 -4.65
N THR A 80 14.92 8.48 -5.48
CA THR A 80 15.93 7.47 -5.11
C THR A 80 17.11 8.09 -4.38
N SER A 81 17.57 9.27 -4.78
CA SER A 81 18.67 10.00 -4.12
C SER A 81 18.30 10.46 -2.71
N GLU A 82 17.04 10.85 -2.49
CA GLU A 82 16.53 11.25 -1.17
C GLU A 82 16.03 10.07 -0.32
N CYS A 83 16.09 8.83 -0.83
CA CYS A 83 15.60 7.68 -0.10
C CYS A 83 16.64 7.19 0.94
N PRO A 84 16.36 7.26 2.25
CA PRO A 84 17.32 6.80 3.27
C PRO A 84 17.60 5.29 3.19
N ALA A 85 16.62 4.49 2.74
CA ALA A 85 16.80 3.06 2.52
C ALA A 85 17.78 2.80 1.37
N ASN A 86 17.65 3.52 0.26
CA ASN A 86 18.58 3.41 -0.87
C ASN A 86 19.99 3.88 -0.50
N LEU A 87 20.11 5.01 0.23
CA LEU A 87 21.40 5.55 0.68
C LEU A 87 22.17 4.58 1.59
N THR A 88 21.46 3.72 2.33
CA THR A 88 22.06 2.69 3.19
C THR A 88 22.35 1.37 2.47
N GLY A 89 22.21 1.33 1.14
CA GLY A 89 22.51 0.15 0.32
C GLY A 89 21.42 -0.92 0.30
N LYS A 90 20.22 -0.63 0.79
CA LYS A 90 19.06 -1.54 0.67
C LYS A 90 18.55 -1.56 -0.78
N LEU A 91 17.83 -2.62 -1.14
CA LEU A 91 17.31 -2.82 -2.50
C LEU A 91 16.26 -1.80 -2.95
N LEU A 92 15.62 -1.09 -2.01
CA LEU A 92 14.53 -0.17 -2.33
C LEU A 92 15.02 1.06 -3.10
N SER A 93 14.48 1.22 -4.31
CA SER A 93 14.54 2.46 -5.07
C SER A 93 13.11 2.92 -5.40
N PRO A 94 12.63 4.04 -4.84
CA PRO A 94 11.30 4.56 -5.14
C PRO A 94 11.07 4.86 -6.63
N ARG A 95 12.13 5.21 -7.38
CA ARG A 95 12.04 5.33 -8.84
C ARG A 95 11.71 3.98 -9.49
N LYS A 96 12.40 2.91 -9.07
CA LYS A 96 12.19 1.56 -9.61
C LYS A 96 10.74 1.13 -9.42
N ILE A 97 10.16 1.34 -8.24
CA ILE A 97 8.74 1.06 -7.95
C ILE A 97 7.80 1.70 -8.99
N MET A 98 8.00 2.99 -9.31
CA MET A 98 7.17 3.67 -10.32
C MET A 98 7.39 3.09 -11.72
N MET A 99 8.64 2.76 -12.07
CA MET A 99 8.95 2.23 -13.40
C MET A 99 8.41 0.82 -13.60
N ASP A 100 8.65 -0.06 -12.65
CA ASP A 100 8.12 -1.42 -12.64
C ASP A 100 6.58 -1.42 -12.73
N THR A 101 5.92 -0.49 -12.02
CA THR A 101 4.47 -0.32 -12.11
C THR A 101 4.03 0.11 -13.51
N ARG A 102 4.74 1.06 -14.13
CA ARG A 102 4.45 1.50 -15.50
C ARG A 102 4.68 0.37 -16.50
N ASP A 103 5.81 -0.31 -16.41
CA ASP A 103 6.21 -1.35 -17.36
C ASP A 103 5.24 -2.54 -17.27
N ARG A 104 4.83 -2.93 -16.07
CA ARG A 104 3.74 -3.91 -15.87
C ARG A 104 2.41 -3.44 -16.47
N LEU A 105 2.06 -2.17 -16.28
CA LEU A 105 0.82 -1.59 -16.81
C LEU A 105 0.80 -1.56 -18.34
N GLU A 106 1.94 -1.28 -18.97
CA GLU A 106 2.09 -1.38 -20.43
C GLU A 106 2.03 -2.82 -20.93
N GLU A 107 2.61 -3.79 -20.21
CA GLU A 107 2.47 -5.21 -20.53
C GLU A 107 1.01 -5.68 -20.46
N VAL A 108 0.30 -5.31 -19.40
CA VAL A 108 -1.14 -5.59 -19.25
C VAL A 108 -1.95 -4.91 -20.35
N GLY A 109 -1.62 -3.66 -20.70
CA GLY A 109 -2.25 -2.95 -21.82
C GLY A 109 -2.08 -3.68 -23.16
N ARG A 110 -0.85 -4.10 -23.50
CA ARG A 110 -0.57 -4.88 -24.71
C ARG A 110 -1.29 -6.23 -24.73
N ASN A 111 -1.41 -6.88 -23.57
CA ASN A 111 -2.16 -8.12 -23.42
C ASN A 111 -3.65 -7.90 -23.74
N ILE A 112 -4.26 -6.87 -23.17
CA ILE A 112 -5.67 -6.51 -23.41
C ILE A 112 -5.90 -6.19 -24.89
N ASP A 113 -5.02 -5.39 -25.50
CA ASP A 113 -5.11 -5.03 -26.92
C ASP A 113 -5.01 -6.25 -27.85
N ALA A 114 -4.11 -7.19 -27.54
CA ALA A 114 -3.95 -8.43 -28.31
C ALA A 114 -5.15 -9.40 -28.16
N ASN A 115 -5.88 -9.31 -27.05
CA ASN A 115 -6.95 -10.23 -26.67
C ASN A 115 -8.35 -9.60 -26.78
N ASN A 116 -8.54 -8.71 -27.76
CA ASN A 116 -9.82 -8.06 -28.07
C ASN A 116 -10.47 -7.36 -26.86
N GLY A 117 -9.68 -6.70 -26.02
CA GLY A 117 -10.18 -5.94 -24.87
C GLY A 117 -10.37 -6.78 -23.60
N THR A 118 -9.95 -8.04 -23.59
CA THR A 118 -10.00 -8.89 -22.39
C THR A 118 -8.60 -9.18 -21.88
N PHE A 119 -8.37 -9.02 -20.57
CA PHE A 119 -7.10 -9.42 -19.97
C PHE A 119 -7.04 -10.95 -19.89
N GLN A 120 -6.01 -11.55 -20.49
CA GLN A 120 -5.68 -12.95 -20.29
C GLN A 120 -4.51 -13.07 -19.33
N ASP A 121 -4.66 -13.93 -18.32
CA ASP A 121 -3.63 -14.16 -17.30
C ASP A 121 -2.32 -14.62 -17.94
N ASP A 122 -1.27 -13.82 -17.75
CA ASP A 122 0.07 -14.08 -18.24
C ASP A 122 0.98 -14.72 -17.18
N GLY A 123 0.41 -15.05 -16.01
CA GLY A 123 1.11 -15.68 -14.90
C GLY A 123 2.08 -14.75 -14.17
N LYS A 124 2.05 -13.44 -14.48
CA LYS A 124 2.91 -12.43 -13.84
C LYS A 124 2.09 -11.56 -12.90
N ALA A 125 2.75 -11.00 -11.89
CA ALA A 125 2.17 -9.99 -11.01
C ALA A 125 3.19 -8.90 -10.68
N LEU A 126 2.69 -7.67 -10.46
CA LEU A 126 3.55 -6.57 -10.01
C LEU A 126 4.29 -6.90 -8.70
N LEU A 127 3.58 -7.50 -7.74
CA LEU A 127 4.17 -8.07 -6.53
C LEU A 127 4.80 -9.44 -6.84
N GLY A 128 6.09 -9.58 -6.54
CA GLY A 128 6.85 -10.82 -6.74
C GLY A 128 7.77 -10.77 -7.96
N ASP A 129 7.21 -10.58 -9.16
CA ASP A 129 8.00 -10.64 -10.41
C ASP A 129 8.76 -9.36 -10.71
N TYR A 130 8.17 -8.20 -10.42
CA TYR A 130 8.78 -6.89 -10.67
C TYR A 130 9.29 -6.25 -9.38
N ILE A 131 8.42 -6.21 -8.37
CA ILE A 131 8.71 -5.62 -7.07
C ILE A 131 8.82 -6.73 -6.02
N SER A 132 9.99 -6.83 -5.41
CA SER A 132 10.26 -7.83 -4.37
C SER A 132 9.71 -7.39 -3.01
N GLU A 133 9.41 -8.38 -2.16
CA GLU A 133 8.99 -8.14 -0.78
C GLU A 133 10.08 -7.39 0.02
N GLU A 134 11.35 -7.65 -0.24
CA GLU A 134 12.45 -6.98 0.45
C GLU A 134 12.47 -5.47 0.17
N GLU A 135 12.26 -5.08 -1.08
CA GLU A 135 12.12 -3.67 -1.48
C GLU A 135 10.93 -3.02 -0.77
N LEU A 136 9.77 -3.68 -0.78
CA LEU A 136 8.57 -3.15 -0.14
C LEU A 136 8.80 -2.89 1.33
N TRP A 137 9.37 -3.86 2.05
CA TRP A 137 9.57 -3.75 3.48
C TRP A 137 10.78 -2.89 3.90
N ALA A 138 11.69 -2.55 2.98
CA ALA A 138 12.76 -1.59 3.26
C ALA A 138 12.25 -0.15 3.40
N CYS A 139 11.05 0.16 2.89
CA CYS A 139 10.44 1.49 2.99
C CYS A 139 10.12 1.86 4.44
N THR A 140 10.56 3.02 4.90
CA THR A 140 10.25 3.51 6.26
C THR A 140 9.06 4.45 6.32
N THR A 141 8.33 4.59 5.20
CA THR A 141 7.18 5.52 5.05
C THR A 141 7.50 6.98 5.43
N CYS A 142 8.77 7.38 5.32
CA CYS A 142 9.24 8.72 5.70
C CYS A 142 8.80 9.84 4.75
N ASN A 143 8.22 9.51 3.59
CA ASN A 143 7.74 10.47 2.59
C ASN A 143 8.80 11.41 1.98
N ALA A 144 10.10 11.13 2.15
CA ALA A 144 11.16 11.91 1.49
C ALA A 144 11.05 11.87 -0.05
N CYS A 145 10.74 10.69 -0.60
CA CYS A 145 10.58 10.49 -2.04
C CYS A 145 9.42 11.31 -2.64
N THR A 146 8.30 11.42 -1.92
CA THR A 146 7.15 12.20 -2.36
C THR A 146 7.52 13.68 -2.33
N GLN A 147 8.15 14.15 -1.25
CA GLN A 147 8.61 15.55 -1.08
C GLN A 147 9.59 16.00 -2.16
N ALA A 148 10.52 15.14 -2.55
CA ALA A 148 11.52 15.44 -3.55
C ALA A 148 10.97 15.47 -4.99
N CYS A 149 9.76 14.95 -5.22
CA CYS A 149 9.21 14.79 -6.56
C CYS A 149 8.78 16.13 -7.17
N PRO A 150 9.30 16.51 -8.37
CA PRO A 150 8.96 17.78 -9.01
C PRO A 150 7.54 17.82 -9.60
N VAL A 151 6.88 16.66 -9.75
CA VAL A 151 5.53 16.52 -10.34
C VAL A 151 4.53 15.88 -9.37
N ASN A 152 4.83 15.90 -8.06
CA ASN A 152 3.95 15.46 -6.97
C ASN A 152 3.42 14.01 -7.10
N ILE A 153 4.31 13.09 -7.47
CA ILE A 153 4.03 11.65 -7.50
C ILE A 153 4.15 11.05 -6.09
N ASP A 154 3.32 10.05 -5.79
CA ASP A 154 3.35 9.32 -4.52
C ASP A 154 3.71 7.82 -4.69
N PRO A 155 5.01 7.45 -4.65
CA PRO A 155 5.42 6.04 -4.66
C PRO A 155 5.06 5.32 -3.36
N VAL A 156 4.82 6.04 -2.25
CA VAL A 156 4.52 5.43 -0.95
C VAL A 156 3.13 4.81 -0.96
N ALA A 157 2.17 5.41 -1.66
CA ALA A 157 0.83 4.86 -1.83
C ALA A 157 0.86 3.43 -2.41
N ILE A 158 1.60 3.22 -3.50
CA ILE A 158 1.77 1.91 -4.14
C ILE A 158 2.38 0.89 -3.16
N ILE A 159 3.47 1.28 -2.47
CA ILE A 159 4.14 0.41 -1.49
C ILE A 159 3.20 0.02 -0.35
N MET A 160 2.39 0.96 0.14
CA MET A 160 1.45 0.71 1.23
C MET A 160 0.33 -0.24 0.83
N ASP A 161 -0.22 -0.12 -0.38
CA ASP A 161 -1.24 -1.03 -0.87
C ASP A 161 -0.67 -2.44 -1.12
N MET A 162 0.58 -2.58 -1.59
CA MET A 162 1.23 -3.89 -1.70
C MET A 162 1.55 -4.53 -0.36
N ARG A 163 2.06 -3.76 0.61
CA ARG A 163 2.24 -4.25 1.98
C ARG A 163 0.94 -4.72 2.60
N ARG A 164 -0.14 -4.01 2.32
CA ARG A 164 -1.48 -4.37 2.77
C ARG A 164 -1.90 -5.73 2.21
N ASN A 165 -1.64 -5.99 0.94
CA ASN A 165 -1.90 -7.27 0.30
C ASN A 165 -1.08 -8.41 0.92
N LEU A 166 0.23 -8.19 1.12
CA LEU A 166 1.08 -9.17 1.79
C LEU A 166 0.59 -9.56 3.18
N VAL A 167 0.07 -8.61 3.96
CA VAL A 167 -0.37 -8.85 5.33
C VAL A 167 -1.77 -9.48 5.37
N MET A 168 -2.74 -8.92 4.65
CA MET A 168 -4.16 -9.31 4.80
C MET A 168 -4.61 -10.40 3.84
N GLU A 169 -4.03 -10.51 2.65
CA GLU A 169 -4.37 -11.58 1.68
C GLU A 169 -3.39 -12.76 1.80
N GLU A 170 -2.09 -12.49 1.75
CA GLU A 170 -1.09 -13.57 1.72
C GLU A 170 -0.67 -14.07 3.11
N SER A 171 -1.03 -13.37 4.19
CA SER A 171 -0.59 -13.69 5.57
C SER A 171 0.94 -13.79 5.72
N ARG A 172 1.69 -12.94 5.01
CA ARG A 172 3.16 -12.89 5.00
C ARG A 172 3.73 -11.56 5.54
N PRO A 173 3.41 -11.15 6.78
CA PRO A 173 4.11 -10.05 7.45
C PRO A 173 5.57 -10.42 7.77
N ARG A 174 6.42 -9.40 7.97
CA ARG A 174 7.75 -9.64 8.56
C ARG A 174 7.62 -10.22 9.98
N PRO A 175 8.49 -11.14 10.42
CA PRO A 175 8.37 -11.78 11.75
C PRO A 175 8.25 -10.79 12.92
N ALA A 176 9.01 -9.69 12.88
CA ALA A 176 8.93 -8.64 13.90
C ALA A 176 7.56 -7.95 13.95
N LEU A 177 6.88 -7.80 12.81
CA LEU A 177 5.52 -7.26 12.74
C LEU A 177 4.51 -8.27 13.27
N THR A 178 4.68 -9.56 13.00
CA THR A 178 3.82 -10.61 13.58
C THR A 178 3.85 -10.56 15.09
N THR A 179 5.05 -10.52 15.70
CA THR A 179 5.18 -10.41 17.16
C THR A 179 4.53 -9.14 17.70
N MET A 180 4.71 -8.01 17.01
CA MET A 180 4.09 -6.74 17.41
C MET A 180 2.57 -6.82 17.36
N LEU A 181 1.98 -7.35 16.27
CA LEU A 181 0.53 -7.49 16.11
C LEU A 181 -0.06 -8.40 17.19
N THR A 182 0.57 -9.55 17.46
CA THR A 182 0.15 -10.46 18.54
C THR A 182 0.23 -9.80 19.92
N ASN A 183 1.25 -8.98 20.17
CA ASN A 183 1.35 -8.24 21.45
C ASN A 183 0.25 -7.18 21.57
N VAL A 184 -0.06 -6.46 20.49
CA VAL A 184 -1.13 -5.46 20.47
C VAL A 184 -2.48 -6.12 20.74
N GLU A 185 -2.75 -7.27 20.12
CA GLU A 185 -4.00 -8.01 20.32
C GLU A 185 -4.16 -8.53 21.76
N ASN A 186 -3.11 -9.14 22.33
CA ASN A 186 -3.21 -9.77 23.66
C ASN A 186 -3.05 -8.77 24.82
N ASN A 187 -2.09 -7.84 24.71
CA ASN A 187 -1.69 -6.97 25.82
C ASN A 187 -2.15 -5.52 25.63
N GLY A 188 -2.65 -5.14 24.45
CA GLY A 188 -2.97 -3.75 24.13
C GLY A 188 -1.74 -2.85 23.95
N ALA A 189 -0.55 -3.44 23.77
CA ALA A 189 0.71 -2.74 23.61
C ALA A 189 1.62 -3.46 22.60
N PRO A 190 2.46 -2.74 21.83
CA PRO A 190 3.37 -3.36 20.86
C PRO A 190 4.49 -4.19 21.50
N TRP A 191 4.76 -3.94 22.78
CA TRP A 191 5.79 -4.60 23.56
C TRP A 191 5.18 -5.69 24.44
N GLN A 192 5.95 -6.74 24.72
CA GLN A 192 5.54 -7.88 25.54
C GLN A 192 5.61 -7.58 27.06
N PHE A 193 5.21 -6.38 27.48
CA PHE A 193 5.15 -6.02 28.90
C PHE A 193 3.80 -6.42 29.49
N ALA A 194 3.81 -6.89 30.74
CA ALA A 194 2.59 -7.15 31.47
C ALA A 194 1.82 -5.84 31.71
N GLN A 195 0.49 -5.87 31.60
CA GLN A 195 -0.34 -4.68 31.83
C GLN A 195 -0.16 -4.10 33.25
N ALA A 196 0.11 -4.95 34.25
CA ALA A 196 0.39 -4.53 35.63
C ALA A 196 1.65 -3.65 35.75
N ASP A 197 2.62 -3.84 34.84
CA ASP A 197 3.89 -3.13 34.85
C ASP A 197 3.80 -1.73 34.21
N ARG A 198 2.64 -1.36 33.66
CA ARG A 198 2.44 -0.10 32.93
C ARG A 198 2.69 1.15 33.77
N MET A 199 2.54 1.07 35.10
CA MET A 199 2.72 2.21 36.01
C MET A 199 4.14 2.32 36.60
N LYS A 200 5.04 1.37 36.32
CA LYS A 200 6.39 1.35 36.91
C LYS A 200 7.21 2.62 36.60
N TRP A 201 6.98 3.27 35.46
CA TRP A 201 7.66 4.53 35.10
C TRP A 201 7.32 5.71 36.03
N THR A 202 6.24 5.62 36.82
CA THR A 202 5.86 6.65 37.80
C THR A 202 6.58 6.52 39.14
N GLU A 203 7.27 5.41 39.37
CA GLU A 203 8.00 5.09 40.60
C GLU A 203 9.51 5.40 40.49
N GLU A 204 9.97 5.83 39.31
CA GLU A 204 11.31 6.37 39.04
C GLU A 204 11.37 7.89 39.28
#